data_AF-A0A9D1ATV1-F1
#
_entry.id   AF-A0A9D1ATV1-F1
#
_cell.length_a   1.000
_cell.length_b   1.000
_cell.length_c   1.000
_cell.angle_alpha   90.00
_cell.angle_beta   90.00
_cell.angle_gamma   90.00
#
_symmetry.space_group_name_H-M   'P 1'
#
loop_
_entity.id
_entity.type
_entity.pdbx_description
1 polymer ?
#
loop_
_entity_poly.entity_id
_entity_poly.type
_entity_poly.pdbx_seq_one_letter_code
_entity_poly.pdbx_strand_id
1 'polypeptide(L)'
;MSLLAPILVTCFLITIQGFLLQTAVALTGDPAPRYGRALLTSLIAGILTFIGVSSWGCTFGLLLGFLSKPLAATLSIFVGLVITSAVYRTRLRISGGQALVIAGLHHLMAWGVGALVWAVIRHWPF
;
A
#
# COMPACT_ATOMS: atom_id res chain seq x y z
N MET A 1 17.98 1.60 22.28
CA MET A 1 17.82 2.21 20.94
C MET A 1 16.93 3.44 21.09
N SER A 2 17.31 4.58 20.50
CA SER A 2 16.53 5.82 20.53
C SER A 2 15.18 5.64 19.84
N LEU A 3 14.09 6.11 20.47
CA LEU A 3 12.73 6.12 19.88
C LEU A 3 12.64 7.02 18.63
N LEU A 4 13.62 7.89 18.41
CA LEU A 4 13.64 8.84 17.29
C LEU A 4 13.73 8.13 15.93
N ALA A 5 14.59 7.11 15.81
CA ALA A 5 14.81 6.40 14.55
C ALA A 5 13.55 5.73 13.98
N PRO A 6 12.79 4.90 14.74
CA PRO A 6 11.56 4.30 14.23
C PRO A 6 10.47 5.33 13.91
N ILE A 7 10.42 6.46 14.63
CA ILE A 7 9.49 7.57 14.32
C ILE A 7 9.84 8.17 12.97
N LEU A 8 11.11 8.51 12.73
CA LEU A 8 11.54 9.10 11.46
C LEU A 8 11.31 8.16 10.27
N VAL A 9 11.60 6.87 10.43
CA VAL A 9 11.30 5.85 9.41
C VAL A 9 9.80 5.79 9.12
N THR A 10 8.96 5.80 10.15
CA THR A 10 7.50 5.77 10.00
C THR A 10 7.01 7.03 9.28
N CYS A 11 7.48 8.21 9.69
CA CYS A 11 7.16 9.48 9.03
C CYS A 11 7.57 9.47 7.56
N PHE A 12 8.77 8.97 7.23
CA PHE A 12 9.22 8.83 5.85
C PHE A 12 8.31 7.90 5.05
N LEU A 13 8.04 6.69 5.56
CA LEU A 13 7.21 5.69 4.90
C LEU A 13 5.77 6.15 4.68
N ILE A 14 5.22 6.97 5.57
CA ILE A 14 3.90 7.60 5.43
C ILE A 14 3.94 8.68 4.35
N THR A 15 4.93 9.58 4.44
CA THR A 15 5.06 10.75 3.56
C THR A 15 5.31 10.33 2.11
N ILE A 16 6.16 9.32 1.89
CA ILE A 16 6.50 8.87 0.54
C ILE A 16 5.30 8.29 -0.23
N GLN A 17 4.25 7.82 0.45
CA GLN A 17 3.07 7.24 -0.23
C GLN A 17 2.40 8.21 -1.21
N GLY A 18 2.36 9.50 -0.88
CA GLY A 18 1.81 10.51 -1.79
C GLY A 18 2.61 10.62 -3.09
N PHE A 19 3.94 10.60 -2.97
CA PHE A 19 4.86 10.65 -4.11
C PHE A 19 4.77 9.36 -4.96
N LEU A 20 4.68 8.20 -4.31
CA LEU A 20 4.51 6.92 -5.00
C LEU A 20 3.20 6.89 -5.81
N LEU A 21 2.10 7.41 -5.24
CA LEU A 21 0.83 7.50 -5.97
C LEU A 21 0.93 8.46 -7.17
N GLN A 22 1.54 9.64 -6.99
CA GLN A 22 1.76 10.56 -8.11
C GLN A 22 2.55 9.91 -9.23
N THR A 23 3.61 9.17 -8.87
CA THR A 23 4.45 8.44 -9.82
C THR A 23 3.64 7.35 -10.53
N ALA A 24 2.84 6.57 -9.80
CA ALA A 24 1.99 5.52 -10.38
C ALA A 24 1.00 6.09 -11.40
N VAL A 25 0.36 7.23 -11.08
CA VAL A 25 -0.58 7.91 -11.98
C VAL A 25 0.14 8.50 -13.20
N ALA A 26 1.32 9.11 -13.01
CA ALA A 26 2.10 9.66 -14.11
C ALA A 26 2.55 8.57 -15.09
N LEU A 27 2.93 7.39 -14.59
CA LEU A 27 3.32 6.24 -15.42
C LEU A 27 2.18 5.69 -16.28
N THR A 28 0.91 5.92 -15.90
CA THR A 28 -0.25 5.54 -16.73
C THR A 28 -0.61 6.61 -17.76
N GLY A 29 0.16 7.70 -17.85
CA GLY A 29 -0.07 8.81 -18.79
C GLY A 29 -1.13 9.81 -18.33
N ASP A 30 -1.68 9.64 -17.12
CA ASP A 30 -2.67 10.54 -16.55
C ASP A 30 -1.99 11.72 -15.82
N PRO A 31 -2.62 12.90 -15.77
CA PRO A 31 -2.08 14.04 -15.03
C PRO A 31 -2.03 13.70 -13.53
N ALA A 32 -0.82 13.69 -12.98
CA ALA A 32 -0.60 13.36 -11.58
C ALA A 32 -1.39 14.30 -10.64
N PRO A 33 -2.08 13.75 -9.61
CA PRO A 33 -2.78 14.58 -8.64
C PRO A 33 -1.81 15.44 -7.84
N ARG A 34 -2.30 16.53 -7.24
CA ARG A 34 -1.51 17.30 -6.26
C ARG A 34 -1.09 16.43 -5.09
N TYR A 35 0.12 16.62 -4.60
CA TYR A 35 0.72 15.80 -3.54
C TYR A 35 -0.19 15.60 -2.32
N GLY A 36 -0.78 16.67 -1.77
CA GLY A 36 -1.68 16.55 -0.61
C GLY A 36 -2.92 15.67 -0.87
N ARG A 37 -3.48 15.71 -2.09
CA ARG A 37 -4.59 14.83 -2.49
C ARG A 37 -4.12 13.40 -2.70
N ALA A 38 -2.93 13.21 -3.27
CA ALA A 38 -2.32 11.91 -3.45
C ALA A 38 -2.06 11.23 -2.10
N LEU A 39 -1.38 11.93 -1.18
CA LEU A 39 -1.08 11.46 0.17
C LEU A 39 -2.37 11.08 0.91
N LEU A 40 -3.37 11.96 0.95
CA LEU A 40 -4.65 11.66 1.59
C LEU A 40 -5.32 10.43 0.97
N THR A 41 -5.27 10.29 -0.36
CA THR A 41 -5.87 9.15 -1.06
C THR A 41 -5.15 7.84 -0.71
N SER A 42 -3.81 7.85 -0.66
CA SER A 42 -3.02 6.68 -0.26
C SER A 42 -3.22 6.32 1.22
N LEU A 43 -3.41 7.31 2.11
CA LEU A 43 -3.69 7.05 3.52
C LEU A 43 -5.07 6.43 3.73
N ILE A 44 -6.09 6.95 3.05
CA ILE A 44 -7.44 6.36 3.08
C ILE A 44 -7.38 4.93 2.54
N ALA A 45 -6.69 4.70 1.42
CA ALA A 45 -6.50 3.36 0.87
C ALA A 45 -5.78 2.43 1.84
N GLY A 46 -4.72 2.91 2.50
CA GLY A 46 -3.97 2.14 3.50
C GLY A 46 -4.81 1.76 4.72
N ILE A 47 -5.57 2.70 5.27
CA ILE A 47 -6.46 2.45 6.42
C ILE A 47 -7.56 1.45 6.04
N LEU A 48 -8.23 1.66 4.91
CA LEU A 48 -9.30 0.76 4.47
C LEU A 48 -8.75 -0.63 4.11
N THR A 49 -7.55 -0.70 3.53
CA THR A 49 -6.86 -1.97 3.27
C THR A 49 -6.50 -2.67 4.57
N PHE A 50 -5.96 -1.96 5.56
CA PHE A 50 -5.67 -2.52 6.87
C PHE A 50 -6.92 -3.09 7.55
N ILE A 51 -8.02 -2.33 7.54
CA ILE A 51 -9.31 -2.79 8.07
C ILE A 51 -9.78 -4.02 7.30
N GLY A 52 -9.84 -3.94 5.96
CA GLY A 52 -10.34 -5.03 5.13
C GLY A 52 -9.52 -6.32 5.24
N VAL A 53 -8.19 -6.21 5.26
CA VAL A 53 -7.29 -7.36 5.43
C VAL A 53 -7.39 -7.92 6.85
N SER A 54 -7.54 -7.08 7.89
CA SER A 54 -7.72 -7.54 9.27
C SER A 54 -9.07 -8.23 9.49
N SER A 55 -10.15 -7.66 8.96
CA SER A 55 -11.48 -8.27 8.96
C SER A 55 -11.48 -9.58 8.19
N TRP A 56 -10.85 -9.62 7.01
CA TRP A 56 -10.66 -10.84 6.21
C TRP A 56 -9.86 -11.88 6.98
N GLY A 57 -8.74 -11.49 7.61
CA GLY A 57 -7.93 -12.38 8.44
C GLY A 57 -8.70 -12.95 9.62
N CYS A 58 -9.62 -12.19 10.22
CA CYS A 58 -10.49 -12.68 11.29
C CYS A 58 -11.54 -13.67 10.75
N THR A 59 -12.24 -13.33 9.68
CA THR A 59 -13.33 -14.16 9.12
C THR A 59 -12.82 -15.41 8.39
N PHE A 60 -11.87 -15.23 7.48
CA PHE A 60 -11.34 -16.28 6.62
C PHE A 60 -10.03 -16.87 7.13
N GLY A 61 -9.26 -16.20 7.98
CA GLY A 61 -8.09 -16.83 8.63
C GLY A 61 -8.50 -17.94 9.60
N LEU A 62 -9.68 -17.86 10.22
CA LEU A 62 -10.28 -18.96 11.00
C LEU A 62 -10.78 -20.13 10.13
N LEU A 63 -11.14 -19.88 8.86
CA LEU A 63 -11.69 -20.88 7.93
C LEU A 63 -10.64 -21.49 6.96
N LEU A 64 -9.70 -20.67 6.46
CA LEU A 64 -8.67 -21.01 5.46
C LEU A 64 -7.25 -21.06 6.05
N GLY A 65 -7.01 -20.50 7.23
CA GLY A 65 -5.71 -20.58 7.93
C GLY A 65 -5.31 -22.01 8.29
N PHE A 66 -6.29 -22.92 8.34
CA PHE A 66 -6.08 -24.37 8.47
C PHE A 66 -5.63 -25.06 7.16
N LEU A 67 -5.88 -24.46 5.99
CA LEU A 67 -5.70 -25.10 4.68
C LEU A 67 -4.36 -24.77 4.01
N SER A 68 -3.91 -23.50 4.01
CA SER A 68 -2.50 -23.16 3.73
C SER A 68 -2.15 -21.68 4.00
N LYS A 69 -1.01 -21.44 4.67
CA LYS A 69 -0.42 -20.10 4.89
C LYS A 69 -0.16 -19.31 3.58
N PRO A 70 0.39 -19.89 2.50
CA PRO A 70 0.66 -19.15 1.26
C PRO A 70 -0.62 -18.69 0.53
N LEU A 71 -1.68 -19.51 0.53
CA LEU A 71 -2.97 -19.11 -0.06
C LEU A 71 -3.59 -17.95 0.70
N ALA A 72 -3.56 -18.00 2.04
CA ALA A 72 -4.05 -16.91 2.88
C ALA A 72 -3.28 -15.60 2.61
N ALA A 73 -1.95 -15.64 2.51
CA ALA A 73 -1.13 -14.47 2.19
C ALA A 73 -1.45 -13.89 0.80
N THR A 74 -1.60 -14.77 -0.21
CA THR A 74 -1.94 -14.35 -1.58
C THR A 74 -3.30 -13.67 -1.64
N LEU A 75 -4.31 -14.24 -0.97
CA LEU A 75 -5.65 -13.65 -0.91
C LEU A 75 -5.66 -12.31 -0.17
N SER A 76 -4.88 -12.14 0.89
CA SER A 76 -4.74 -10.84 1.57
C SER A 76 -4.17 -9.76 0.65
N ILE A 77 -3.22 -10.10 -0.23
CA ILE A 77 -2.70 -9.19 -1.25
C ILE A 77 -3.81 -8.80 -2.23
N PHE A 78 -4.58 -9.77 -2.73
CA PHE A 78 -5.71 -9.50 -3.62
C PHE A 78 -6.76 -8.60 -2.98
N VAL A 79 -7.14 -8.87 -1.73
CA VAL A 79 -8.09 -8.03 -0.98
C VAL A 79 -7.58 -6.60 -0.87
N GLY A 80 -6.31 -6.41 -0.50
CA GLY A 80 -5.71 -5.08 -0.43
C GLY A 80 -5.66 -4.35 -1.77
N LEU A 81 -5.36 -5.08 -2.86
CA LEU A 81 -5.35 -4.53 -4.21
C LEU A 81 -6.75 -4.08 -4.65
N VAL A 82 -7.78 -4.89 -4.37
CA VAL A 82 -9.18 -4.57 -4.70
C VAL A 82 -9.66 -3.34 -3.93
N ILE A 83 -9.39 -3.26 -2.63
CA ILE A 83 -9.76 -2.12 -1.80
C ILE A 83 -9.05 -0.85 -2.29
N THR A 84 -7.74 -0.93 -2.51
CA THR A 84 -6.94 0.20 -3.01
C THR A 84 -7.44 0.67 -4.38
N SER A 85 -7.72 -0.25 -5.30
CA SER A 85 -8.30 0.06 -6.61
C SER A 85 -9.67 0.75 -6.48
N ALA A 86 -10.56 0.27 -5.61
CA ALA A 86 -11.86 0.90 -5.36
C ALA A 86 -11.72 2.33 -4.82
N VAL A 87 -10.78 2.57 -3.90
CA VAL A 87 -10.48 3.90 -3.37
C VAL A 87 -9.93 4.80 -4.48
N TYR A 88 -8.98 4.32 -5.28
CA TYR A 88 -8.36 5.10 -6.36
C TYR A 88 -9.36 5.45 -7.45
N ARG A 89 -10.19 4.49 -7.87
CA ARG A 89 -11.31 4.72 -8.79
C ARG A 89 -12.19 5.86 -8.31
N THR A 90 -12.60 5.83 -7.05
CA THR A 90 -13.52 6.82 -6.47
C THR A 90 -12.87 8.19 -6.28
N ARG A 91 -11.64 8.22 -5.76
CA ARG A 91 -10.94 9.45 -5.37
C ARG A 91 -10.26 10.15 -6.54
N LEU A 92 -9.81 9.39 -7.54
CA LEU A 92 -9.16 9.91 -8.76
C LEU A 92 -10.15 10.06 -9.93
N ARG A 93 -11.36 9.48 -9.83
CA ARG A 93 -12.42 9.52 -10.86
C ARG A 93 -11.96 8.91 -12.20
N ILE A 94 -11.29 7.77 -12.12
CA ILE A 94 -10.73 7.02 -13.26
C ILE A 94 -11.50 5.72 -13.49
N SER A 95 -11.23 5.05 -14.63
CA SER A 95 -11.83 3.74 -14.91
C SER A 95 -11.33 2.65 -13.95
N GLY A 96 -12.10 1.57 -13.80
CA GLY A 96 -11.73 0.46 -12.91
C GLY A 96 -10.43 -0.24 -13.33
N GLY A 97 -10.21 -0.43 -14.64
CA GLY A 97 -8.97 -1.02 -15.16
C GLY A 97 -7.74 -0.16 -14.86
N GLN A 98 -7.83 1.16 -15.10
CA GLN A 98 -6.75 2.09 -14.76
C GLN A 98 -6.49 2.12 -13.25
N ALA A 99 -7.54 2.15 -12.43
CA ALA A 99 -7.39 2.13 -10.97
C ALA A 99 -6.65 0.87 -10.48
N LEU A 100 -6.91 -0.28 -11.10
CA LEU A 100 -6.22 -1.52 -10.79
C LEU A 100 -4.73 -1.47 -11.16
N VAL A 101 -4.41 -0.94 -12.35
CA VAL A 101 -3.02 -0.76 -12.81
C VAL A 101 -2.26 0.19 -11.88
N ILE A 102 -2.85 1.33 -11.55
CA ILE A 102 -2.24 2.32 -10.64
C ILE A 102 -2.06 1.72 -9.23
N ALA A 103 -3.04 0.98 -8.72
CA ALA A 103 -2.92 0.29 -7.44
C ALA A 103 -1.78 -0.75 -7.46
N GLY A 104 -1.65 -1.52 -8.54
CA GLY A 104 -0.56 -2.47 -8.73
C GLY A 104 0.81 -1.80 -8.76
N LEU A 105 0.97 -0.73 -9.56
CA LEU A 105 2.21 0.05 -9.62
C LEU A 105 2.56 0.65 -8.25
N HIS A 106 1.58 1.22 -7.56
CA HIS A 106 1.79 1.76 -6.21
C HIS A 106 2.28 0.66 -5.26
N HIS A 107 1.60 -0.48 -5.21
CA HIS A 107 2.00 -1.61 -4.36
C HIS A 107 3.41 -2.09 -4.65
N LEU A 108 3.78 -2.26 -5.92
CA LEU A 108 5.12 -2.67 -6.34
C LEU A 108 6.18 -1.68 -5.85
N MET A 109 5.95 -0.38 -6.04
CA MET A 109 6.88 0.65 -5.56
C MET A 109 6.94 0.71 -4.03
N ALA A 110 5.80 0.61 -3.34
CA ALA A 110 5.73 0.63 -1.88
C ALA A 110 6.44 -0.57 -1.27
N TRP A 111 6.32 -1.76 -1.86
CA TRP A 111 7.10 -2.93 -1.47
C TRP A 111 8.59 -2.76 -1.74
N GLY A 112 8.98 -2.20 -2.89
CA GLY A 112 10.37 -1.90 -3.20
C GLY A 112 11.00 -0.94 -2.18
N VAL A 113 10.32 0.16 -1.86
CA VAL A 113 10.76 1.12 -0.83
C VAL A 113 10.81 0.47 0.55
N GLY A 114 9.79 -0.32 0.91
CA GLY A 114 9.76 -1.03 2.19
C GLY A 114 10.92 -2.03 2.33
N ALA A 115 11.20 -2.81 1.28
CA ALA A 115 12.31 -3.75 1.24
C ALA A 115 13.67 -3.04 1.34
N LEU A 116 13.82 -1.91 0.65
CA LEU A 116 15.03 -1.08 0.73
C LEU A 116 15.24 -0.54 2.15
N VAL A 117 14.21 0.05 2.75
CA VAL A 117 14.26 0.55 4.14
C VAL A 117 14.61 -0.56 5.12
N TRP A 118 14.00 -1.74 4.98
CA TRP A 118 14.32 -2.90 5.80
C TRP A 118 15.77 -3.36 5.64
N ALA A 119 16.27 -3.45 4.40
CA ALA A 119 17.65 -3.82 4.12
C ALA A 119 18.64 -2.80 4.73
N VAL A 120 18.36 -1.51 4.56
CA VAL A 120 19.15 -0.43 5.17
C VAL A 120 19.19 -0.58 6.68
N ILE A 121 18.05 -0.75 7.35
CA ILE A 121 17.98 -0.93 8.81
C ILE A 121 18.74 -2.17 9.25
N ARG A 122 18.60 -3.30 8.55
CA ARG A 122 19.22 -4.58 8.92
C ARG A 122 20.74 -4.58 8.75
N HIS A 123 21.24 -3.85 7.75
CA HIS A 123 22.66 -3.79 7.42
C HIS A 123 23.34 -2.50 7.90
N TRP A 124 22.64 -1.66 8.66
CA TRP A 124 23.22 -0.47 9.25
C TRP A 124 24.17 -0.90 10.39
N PRO A 125 25.46 -0.54 10.36
CA PRO A 125 26.48 -1.05 11.28
C PRO A 125 26.46 -0.39 12.68
N PHE A 126 25.33 0.21 13.09
CA PHE A 126 25.21 0.95 14.35
C PHE A 126 24.05 0.43 15.20
#